data_AF-M2PF47-F1
#
_entry.id   AF-M2PF47-F1
#
_cell.length_a   1.000
_cell.length_b   1.000
_cell.length_c   1.000
_cell.angle_alpha   90.00
_cell.angle_beta   90.00
_cell.angle_gamma   90.00
#
_symmetry.space_group_name_H-M   'P 1'
#
loop_
_entity.id
_entity.type
_entity.pdbx_description
1 polymer ?
#
loop_
_entity_poly.entity_id
_entity_poly.type
_entity_poly.pdbx_seq_one_letter_code
_entity_poly.pdbx_strand_id
1 'polypeptide(L)'
;MKKLAARDFEDMLQCIIPVFEGLLPEEDNKIVMDLLYELVTWHVYAKLRLHTESTLDDLEQSTVRLGAALRRFKKTTCERYATFELPKEEAARGRRKARQAAAGKPKQKGRRDKGKDKQTSSETSPRKRKEFNMCTAKLHALGHYIDAIRKYGTTDNYTTQIVRAGHPAVSVRRANKICRASWSTDESNGSMQTRTRTSLRSRLHLNNDGKP
;
A
#
# COMPACT_ATOMS: atom_id res chain seq x y z
N MET A 1 -7.18 -11.51 7.87
CA MET A 1 -8.11 -11.27 6.75
C MET A 1 -7.45 -11.72 5.45
N LYS A 2 -7.98 -12.74 4.77
CA LYS A 2 -7.53 -13.13 3.42
C LYS A 2 -8.64 -12.77 2.45
N LYS A 3 -8.31 -12.14 1.32
CA LYS A 3 -9.22 -11.78 0.20
C LYS A 3 -10.21 -10.62 0.45
N LEU A 4 -9.82 -9.58 1.19
CA LEU A 4 -10.62 -8.35 1.20
C LEU A 4 -10.29 -7.50 -0.03
N ALA A 5 -11.32 -7.08 -0.75
CA ALA A 5 -11.25 -6.07 -1.79
C ALA A 5 -11.22 -4.67 -1.17
N ALA A 6 -10.87 -3.66 -1.97
CA ALA A 6 -10.86 -2.27 -1.50
C ALA A 6 -12.24 -1.82 -0.98
N ARG A 7 -13.32 -2.29 -1.61
CA ARG A 7 -14.71 -2.01 -1.20
C ARG A 7 -15.00 -2.48 0.23
N ASP A 8 -14.52 -3.67 0.61
CA ASP A 8 -14.77 -4.20 1.95
C ASP A 8 -14.15 -3.31 3.04
N PHE A 9 -12.99 -2.68 2.76
CA PHE A 9 -12.38 -1.74 3.70
C PHE A 9 -13.16 -0.44 3.83
N GLU A 10 -13.75 0.04 2.73
CA GLU A 10 -14.63 1.20 2.76
C GLU A 10 -15.90 0.90 3.57
N ASP A 11 -16.57 -0.22 3.30
CA ASP A 11 -17.81 -0.58 3.99
C ASP A 11 -17.56 -0.77 5.49
N MET A 12 -16.41 -1.36 5.85
CA MET A 12 -15.97 -1.43 7.26
C MET A 12 -15.77 -0.04 7.86
N LEU A 13 -15.11 0.89 7.17
CA LEU A 13 -14.87 2.25 7.66
C LEU A 13 -16.19 3.02 7.86
N GLN A 14 -17.17 2.86 6.98
CA GLN A 14 -18.47 3.53 7.13
C GLN A 14 -19.26 3.04 8.35
N CYS A 15 -19.10 1.78 8.74
CA CYS A 15 -19.86 1.15 9.83
C CYS A 15 -19.06 1.00 11.13
N ILE A 16 -17.84 1.53 11.23
CA ILE A 16 -16.95 1.26 12.36
C ILE A 16 -17.28 2.04 13.63
N ILE A 17 -17.83 3.25 13.50
CA ILE A 17 -18.06 4.17 14.62
C ILE A 17 -18.89 3.53 15.76
N PRO A 18 -20.09 2.95 15.52
CA PRO A 18 -20.89 2.36 16.60
C PRO A 18 -20.23 1.12 17.23
N VAL A 19 -19.27 0.48 16.56
CA VAL A 19 -18.56 -0.70 17.09
C VAL A 19 -17.52 -0.31 18.14
N PHE A 20 -16.94 0.89 18.01
CA PHE A 20 -15.92 1.38 18.92
C PHE A 20 -16.48 2.23 20.05
N GLU A 21 -17.72 2.71 19.94
CA GLU A 21 -18.36 3.51 20.97
C GLU A 21 -18.46 2.75 22.31
N GLY A 22 -17.75 3.24 23.33
CA GLY A 22 -17.74 2.64 24.67
C GLY A 22 -16.88 1.37 24.80
N LEU A 23 -16.12 1.01 23.77
CA LEU A 23 -15.28 -0.20 23.79
C LEU A 23 -14.01 -0.03 24.66
N LEU A 24 -13.48 1.19 24.71
CA LEU A 24 -12.24 1.54 25.41
C LEU A 24 -12.51 2.42 26.63
N PRO A 25 -11.55 2.55 27.57
CA PRO A 25 -11.64 3.56 28.63
C PRO A 25 -11.84 4.95 28.05
N GLU A 26 -12.64 5.77 28.73
CA GLU A 26 -13.19 7.04 28.20
C GLU A 26 -12.16 7.95 27.53
N GLU A 27 -10.98 8.12 28.14
CA GLU A 27 -9.90 8.95 27.60
C GLU A 27 -9.36 8.47 26.25
N ASP A 28 -9.20 7.16 26.08
CA ASP A 28 -8.69 6.57 24.85
C ASP A 28 -9.81 6.39 23.82
N ASN A 29 -11.03 6.09 24.29
CA ASN A 29 -12.22 5.96 23.46
C ASN A 29 -12.46 7.25 22.68
N LYS A 30 -12.45 8.40 23.36
CA LYS A 30 -12.62 9.70 22.71
C LYS A 30 -11.60 9.94 21.59
N ILE A 31 -10.32 9.62 21.85
CA ILE A 31 -9.24 9.82 20.87
C ILE A 31 -9.40 8.91 19.66
N VAL A 32 -9.81 7.66 19.88
CA VAL A 32 -10.08 6.70 18.80
C VAL A 32 -11.31 7.11 18.00
N MET A 33 -12.38 7.56 18.66
CA MET A 33 -13.60 8.02 18.00
C MET A 33 -13.35 9.27 17.17
N ASP A 34 -12.63 10.26 17.70
CA ASP A 34 -12.21 11.46 16.96
C ASP A 34 -11.38 11.09 15.73
N LEU A 35 -10.46 10.14 15.87
CA LEU A 35 -9.64 9.64 14.77
C LEU A 35 -10.46 8.92 13.69
N LEU A 36 -11.40 8.05 14.09
CA LEU A 36 -12.27 7.31 13.17
C LEU A 36 -13.20 8.28 12.44
N TYR A 37 -13.78 9.25 13.14
CA TYR A 37 -14.62 10.28 12.55
C TYR A 37 -13.88 11.10 11.49
N GLU A 38 -12.66 11.55 11.81
CA GLU A 38 -11.86 12.34 10.86
C GLU A 38 -11.41 11.47 9.67
N LEU A 39 -11.10 10.19 9.88
CA LEU A 39 -10.74 9.27 8.80
C LEU A 39 -11.92 9.01 7.84
N VAL A 40 -13.14 8.85 8.38
CA VAL A 40 -14.36 8.71 7.58
C VAL A 40 -14.65 10.01 6.82
N THR A 41 -14.53 11.15 7.49
CA THR A 41 -14.71 12.48 6.88
C THR A 41 -13.75 12.69 5.70
N TRP A 42 -12.46 12.44 5.92
CA TRP A 42 -11.44 12.52 4.88
C TRP A 42 -11.77 11.61 3.69
N HIS A 43 -12.19 10.36 3.97
CA HIS A 43 -12.54 9.39 2.94
C HIS A 43 -13.75 9.84 2.12
N VAL A 44 -14.79 10.39 2.75
CA VAL A 44 -15.97 10.93 2.06
C VAL A 44 -15.58 12.06 1.11
N TYR A 45 -14.77 13.01 1.57
CA TYR A 45 -14.28 14.09 0.71
C TYR A 45 -13.44 13.56 -0.45
N ALA A 46 -12.48 12.66 -0.17
CA ALA A 46 -11.62 12.10 -1.20
C ALA A 46 -12.36 11.28 -2.27
N LYS A 47 -13.57 10.80 -1.94
CA LYS A 47 -14.41 9.96 -2.82
C LYS A 47 -15.50 10.74 -3.55
N LEU A 48 -15.61 12.05 -3.36
CA LEU A 48 -16.59 12.84 -4.10
C LEU A 48 -16.41 12.67 -5.60
N ARG A 49 -17.52 12.47 -6.32
CA ARG A 49 -17.51 12.35 -7.79
C ARG A 49 -17.32 13.69 -8.50
N LEU A 50 -17.54 14.78 -7.77
CA LEU A 50 -17.37 16.14 -8.24
C LEU A 50 -16.72 16.94 -7.12
N HIS A 51 -15.58 17.54 -7.43
CA HIS A 51 -14.92 18.49 -6.55
C HIS A 51 -15.17 19.91 -7.03
N THR A 52 -15.46 20.77 -6.07
CA THR A 52 -15.38 22.23 -6.18
C THR A 52 -14.18 22.72 -5.38
N GLU A 53 -13.74 23.97 -5.58
CA GLU A 53 -12.64 24.55 -4.79
C GLU A 53 -12.90 24.44 -3.29
N SER A 54 -14.12 24.72 -2.83
CA SER A 54 -14.46 24.60 -1.40
C SER A 54 -14.30 23.18 -0.87
N THR A 55 -14.73 22.15 -1.62
CA THR A 55 -14.57 20.75 -1.18
C THR A 55 -13.11 20.28 -1.20
N LEU A 56 -12.26 20.88 -2.05
CA LEU A 56 -10.83 20.60 -2.04
C LEU A 56 -10.15 21.25 -0.83
N ASP A 57 -10.56 22.46 -0.49
CA ASP A 57 -10.09 23.15 0.71
C ASP A 57 -10.56 22.39 1.98
N ASP A 58 -11.78 21.86 1.99
CA ASP A 58 -12.28 21.00 3.07
C ASP A 58 -11.48 19.69 3.19
N LEU A 59 -11.12 19.08 2.05
CA LEU A 59 -10.29 17.87 2.01
C LEU A 59 -8.87 18.16 2.53
N GLU A 60 -8.30 19.32 2.20
CA GLU A 60 -7.00 19.75 2.72
C GLU A 60 -7.05 19.95 4.23
N GLN A 61 -8.05 20.69 4.73
CA GLN A 61 -8.25 20.89 6.16
C GLN A 61 -8.49 19.56 6.89
N SER A 62 -9.27 18.65 6.31
CA SER A 62 -9.48 17.30 6.86
C SER A 62 -8.18 16.50 6.91
N THR A 63 -7.32 16.61 5.89
CA THR A 63 -6.00 15.94 5.88
C THR A 63 -5.11 16.45 7.01
N VAL A 64 -5.11 17.76 7.27
CA VAL A 64 -4.36 18.37 8.39
C VAL A 64 -4.89 17.86 9.73
N ARG A 65 -6.21 17.88 9.93
CA ARG A 65 -6.87 17.37 11.14
C ARG A 65 -6.61 15.89 11.36
N LEU A 66 -6.70 15.07 10.31
CA LEU A 66 -6.39 13.64 10.35
C LEU A 66 -4.94 13.40 10.78
N GLY A 67 -3.99 14.16 10.24
CA GLY A 67 -2.60 14.11 10.65
C GLY A 67 -2.41 14.46 12.14
N ALA A 68 -3.14 15.46 12.64
CA ALA A 68 -3.12 15.83 14.06
C ALA A 68 -3.73 14.75 14.95
N ALA A 69 -4.86 14.15 14.54
CA ALA A 69 -5.51 13.04 15.24
C ALA A 69 -4.60 11.80 15.31
N LEU A 70 -3.93 11.44 14.20
CA LEU A 70 -2.97 10.34 14.16
C LEU A 70 -1.77 10.57 15.10
N ARG A 71 -1.23 11.80 15.14
CA ARG A 71 -0.15 12.17 16.06
C ARG A 71 -0.60 12.07 17.52
N ARG A 72 -1.82 12.53 17.82
CA ARG A 72 -2.42 12.43 19.16
C ARG A 72 -2.58 10.96 19.57
N PHE A 73 -3.23 10.14 18.74
CA PHE A 73 -3.41 8.71 18.97
C PHE A 73 -2.10 7.96 19.22
N LYS A 74 -1.05 8.27 18.44
CA LYS A 74 0.28 7.68 18.65
C LYS A 74 0.86 8.07 20.01
N LYS A 75 0.79 9.35 20.38
CA LYS A 75 1.40 9.88 21.60
C LYS A 75 0.67 9.42 22.86
N THR A 76 -0.66 9.33 22.84
CA THR A 76 -1.42 9.01 24.06
C THR A 76 -1.75 7.53 24.14
N THR A 77 -2.53 7.04 23.18
CA THR A 77 -3.13 5.70 23.24
C THR A 77 -2.08 4.64 22.94
N CYS A 78 -1.28 4.77 21.89
CA CYS A 78 -0.25 3.76 21.57
C CYS A 78 0.87 3.66 22.62
N GLU A 79 1.13 4.72 23.40
CA GLU A 79 2.11 4.68 24.48
C GLU A 79 1.57 3.89 25.70
N ARG A 80 0.27 4.00 25.98
CA ARG A 80 -0.41 3.28 27.07
C ARG A 80 -0.54 1.77 26.82
N TYR A 81 -0.82 1.38 25.58
CA TYR A 81 -1.04 -0.04 25.24
C TYR A 81 0.23 -0.69 24.68
N ALA A 82 0.75 -1.69 25.39
CA ALA A 82 1.86 -2.51 24.91
C ALA A 82 1.36 -3.54 23.86
N THR A 83 1.46 -3.18 22.59
CA THR A 83 1.13 -4.07 21.47
C THR A 83 2.34 -4.93 21.07
N PHE A 84 2.11 -6.23 20.86
CA PHE A 84 3.12 -7.20 20.46
C PHE A 84 2.76 -7.85 19.12
N GLU A 85 3.77 -8.38 18.43
CA GLU A 85 3.53 -9.18 17.22
C GLU A 85 2.61 -10.38 17.52
N LEU A 86 1.72 -10.67 16.58
CA LEU A 86 0.88 -11.85 16.66
C LEU A 86 1.75 -13.13 16.50
N PRO A 87 1.38 -14.28 17.10
CA PRO A 87 2.15 -15.52 16.97
C PRO A 87 2.43 -15.92 15.51
N LYS A 88 1.49 -15.62 14.60
CA LYS A 88 1.63 -15.85 13.16
C LYS A 88 2.69 -14.95 12.51
N GLU A 89 2.80 -13.70 12.95
CA GLU A 89 3.81 -12.73 12.48
C GLU A 89 5.19 -13.09 13.01
N GLU A 90 5.27 -13.47 14.28
CA GLU A 90 6.50 -13.95 14.91
C GLU A 90 7.05 -15.20 14.22
N ALA A 91 6.19 -16.18 13.94
CA ALA A 91 6.58 -17.37 13.18
C ALA A 91 7.05 -17.00 11.75
N ALA A 92 6.39 -16.04 11.10
CA ALA A 92 6.81 -15.56 9.79
C ALA A 92 8.18 -14.85 9.83
N ARG A 93 8.44 -14.05 10.87
CA ARG A 93 9.74 -13.42 11.13
C ARG A 93 10.83 -14.46 11.36
N GLY A 94 10.56 -15.48 12.17
CA GLY A 94 11.47 -16.61 12.41
C GLY A 94 11.86 -17.30 11.10
N ARG A 95 10.87 -17.62 10.25
CA ARG A 95 11.11 -18.19 8.91
C ARG A 95 11.96 -17.28 8.01
N ARG A 96 11.74 -15.96 8.05
CA ARG A 96 12.55 -14.99 7.28
C ARG A 96 14.00 -14.95 7.76
N LYS A 97 14.22 -14.89 9.07
CA LYS A 97 15.58 -14.92 9.67
C LYS A 97 16.31 -16.21 9.30
N ALA A 98 15.65 -17.37 9.39
CA ALA A 98 16.22 -18.66 9.00
C ALA A 98 16.59 -18.70 7.51
N ARG A 99 15.75 -18.15 6.62
CA ARG A 99 16.05 -18.04 5.18
C ARG A 99 17.24 -17.12 4.90
N GLN A 100 17.34 -15.99 5.60
CA GLN A 100 18.47 -15.06 5.46
C GLN A 100 19.78 -15.69 5.97
N ALA A 101 19.74 -16.40 7.09
CA ALA A 101 20.90 -17.13 7.62
C ALA A 101 21.34 -18.28 6.70
N ALA A 102 20.39 -18.92 6.00
CA ALA A 102 20.69 -19.95 5.00
C ALA A 102 21.22 -19.35 3.67
N ALA A 103 20.81 -18.14 3.31
CA ALA A 103 21.27 -17.45 2.10
C ALA A 103 22.68 -16.86 2.22
N GLY A 104 23.16 -16.57 3.45
CA GLY A 104 24.49 -16.00 3.71
C GLY A 104 25.62 -17.03 3.87
N LYS A 105 25.36 -18.34 3.79
CA LYS A 105 26.40 -19.37 3.86
C LYS A 105 26.79 -19.82 2.45
N PRO A 106 28.08 -19.71 2.03
CA PRO A 106 28.52 -20.32 0.78
C PRO A 106 28.27 -21.83 0.86
N LYS A 107 27.74 -22.42 -0.22
CA LYS A 107 27.57 -23.87 -0.36
C LYS A 107 28.95 -24.53 -0.37
N GLN A 108 29.51 -24.82 0.80
CA GLN A 108 30.65 -25.71 0.91
C GLN A 108 30.15 -27.14 0.71
N LYS A 109 30.47 -27.71 -0.46
CA LYS A 109 30.27 -29.12 -0.79
C LYS A 109 31.30 -29.89 0.04
N GLY A 110 30.90 -30.51 1.15
CA GLY A 110 31.86 -31.26 1.96
C GLY A 110 31.27 -31.97 3.17
N ARG A 111 31.17 -33.29 3.04
CA ARG A 111 31.25 -34.33 4.09
C ARG A 111 30.19 -34.32 5.20
N ARG A 112 29.27 -35.29 5.11
CA ARG A 112 28.47 -35.78 6.25
C ARG A 112 29.45 -36.31 7.31
N ASP A 113 29.57 -35.60 8.41
CA ASP A 113 30.07 -36.17 9.66
C ASP A 113 28.90 -36.28 10.65
N LYS A 114 28.70 -37.50 11.16
CA LYS A 114 27.71 -37.84 12.18
C LYS A 114 28.35 -37.51 13.53
N GLY A 115 27.85 -36.52 14.24
CA GLY A 115 28.38 -36.24 15.57
C GLY A 115 27.62 -35.21 16.39
N LYS A 116 26.90 -35.75 17.39
CA LYS A 116 26.49 -35.17 18.67
C LYS A 116 25.36 -34.13 18.70
N ASP A 117 24.28 -34.59 19.33
CA ASP A 117 23.26 -33.81 20.02
C ASP A 117 23.83 -32.53 20.65
N LYS A 118 23.52 -31.40 20.01
CA LYS A 118 23.37 -30.13 20.72
C LYS A 118 21.88 -29.88 20.82
N GLN A 119 21.35 -30.28 21.96
CA GLN A 119 20.08 -29.81 22.50
C GLN A 119 20.19 -28.30 22.71
N THR A 120 20.16 -27.52 21.62
CA THR A 120 19.88 -26.09 21.69
C THR A 120 18.39 -26.01 22.00
N SER A 121 18.13 -25.84 23.30
CA SER A 121 16.93 -25.18 23.80
C SER A 121 16.36 -24.26 22.73
N SER A 122 15.15 -24.56 22.27
CA SER A 122 14.38 -23.66 21.43
C SER A 122 14.11 -22.39 22.25
N GLU A 123 15.09 -21.50 22.32
CA GLU A 123 14.90 -20.15 22.85
C GLU A 123 13.86 -19.51 21.95
N THR A 124 12.64 -19.53 22.45
CA THR A 124 11.51 -18.83 21.84
C THR A 124 11.96 -17.38 21.80
N SER A 125 12.27 -16.88 20.60
CA SER A 125 12.70 -15.49 20.45
C SER A 125 11.71 -14.61 21.21
N PRO A 126 12.17 -13.64 22.02
CA PRO A 126 11.27 -12.84 22.83
C PRO A 126 10.24 -12.14 21.93
N ARG A 127 8.98 -12.12 22.39
CA ARG A 127 7.89 -11.44 21.68
C ARG A 127 8.31 -10.00 21.41
N LYS A 128 8.26 -9.59 20.14
CA LYS A 128 8.69 -8.26 19.74
C LYS A 128 7.54 -7.27 19.91
N ARG A 129 7.79 -6.18 20.63
CA ARG A 129 6.86 -5.04 20.70
C ARG A 129 6.67 -4.44 19.31
N LYS A 130 5.43 -4.11 18.98
CA LYS A 130 5.04 -3.55 17.68
C LYS A 130 4.38 -2.21 17.89
N GLU A 131 5.07 -1.14 17.53
CA GLU A 131 4.55 0.22 17.65
C GLU A 131 3.90 0.70 16.34
N PHE A 132 3.03 1.70 16.48
CA PHE A 132 2.39 2.35 15.34
C PHE A 132 3.40 3.19 14.55
N ASN A 133 3.57 2.86 13.27
CA ASN A 133 4.49 3.56 12.38
C ASN A 133 3.76 4.62 11.54
N MET A 134 4.10 5.89 11.77
CA MET A 134 3.57 7.01 10.99
C MET A 134 4.35 7.28 9.69
N CYS A 135 5.60 6.81 9.61
CA CYS A 135 6.47 6.97 8.45
C CYS A 135 6.19 5.88 7.40
N THR A 136 4.94 5.77 6.98
CA THR A 136 4.53 4.86 5.91
C THR A 136 4.15 5.65 4.67
N ALA A 137 4.50 5.11 3.50
CA ALA A 137 4.14 5.71 2.21
C ALA A 137 2.64 5.96 2.09
N LYS A 138 1.80 5.09 2.68
CA LYS A 138 0.34 5.25 2.69
C LYS A 138 -0.12 6.53 3.37
N LEU A 139 0.45 6.86 4.53
CA LEU A 139 0.09 8.06 5.28
C LEU A 139 0.61 9.33 4.60
N HIS A 140 1.78 9.27 3.97
CA HIS A 140 2.34 10.41 3.22
C HIS A 140 1.58 10.65 1.92
N ALA A 141 1.08 9.59 1.29
CA ALA A 141 0.27 9.69 0.08
C ALA A 141 -1.04 10.46 0.29
N LEU A 142 -1.60 10.50 1.51
CA LEU A 142 -2.86 11.19 1.81
C LEU A 142 -2.84 12.67 1.40
N GLY A 143 -1.73 13.37 1.64
CA GLY A 143 -1.59 14.78 1.22
C GLY A 143 -1.51 14.94 -0.31
N HIS A 144 -0.93 13.97 -1.01
CA HIS A 144 -0.81 14.01 -2.46
C HIS A 144 -2.13 13.76 -3.20
N TYR A 145 -3.18 13.28 -2.52
CA TYR A 145 -4.49 13.09 -3.15
C TYR A 145 -5.06 14.41 -3.66
N ILE A 146 -4.93 15.50 -2.90
CA ILE A 146 -5.49 16.81 -3.26
C ILE A 146 -4.82 17.33 -4.54
N ASP A 147 -3.49 17.31 -4.58
CA ASP A 147 -2.71 17.68 -5.77
C ASP A 147 -3.06 16.82 -6.98
N ALA A 148 -3.25 15.51 -6.76
CA ALA A 148 -3.61 14.60 -7.83
C ALA A 148 -5.01 14.91 -8.37
N ILE A 149 -5.99 15.20 -7.50
CA ILE A 149 -7.34 15.57 -7.88
C ILE A 149 -7.33 16.90 -8.66
N ARG A 150 -6.57 17.91 -8.20
CA ARG A 150 -6.43 19.20 -8.90
C ARG A 150 -5.84 19.05 -10.31
N LYS A 151 -4.87 18.15 -10.50
CA LYS A 151 -4.15 17.97 -11.77
C LYS A 151 -4.85 17.02 -12.75
N TYR A 152 -5.43 15.94 -12.25
CA TYR A 152 -5.90 14.82 -13.05
C TYR A 152 -7.41 14.59 -12.95
N GLY A 153 -8.11 15.28 -12.05
CA GLY A 153 -9.53 15.07 -11.77
C GLY A 153 -9.79 13.93 -10.78
N THR A 154 -11.07 13.61 -10.58
CA THR A 154 -11.50 12.55 -9.65
C THR A 154 -10.98 11.19 -10.11
N THR A 155 -10.62 10.35 -9.13
CA THR A 155 -10.07 9.02 -9.43
C THR A 155 -11.13 7.91 -9.52
N ASP A 156 -12.41 8.27 -9.44
CA ASP A 156 -13.53 7.31 -9.33
C ASP A 156 -13.70 6.40 -10.57
N ASN A 157 -13.09 6.76 -11.70
CA ASN A 157 -13.18 6.06 -12.97
C ASN A 157 -11.92 5.31 -13.43
N TYR A 158 -10.80 5.31 -12.67
CA TYR A 158 -9.59 4.57 -13.10
C TYR A 158 -9.65 3.06 -12.79
N THR A 159 -10.74 2.57 -12.18
CA THR A 159 -10.92 1.14 -11.93
C THR A 159 -11.50 0.43 -13.15
N THR A 160 -10.74 -0.52 -13.71
CA THR A 160 -11.20 -1.44 -14.78
C THR A 160 -12.38 -2.33 -14.37
N GLN A 161 -12.92 -2.18 -13.15
CA GLN A 161 -14.12 -2.85 -12.70
C GLN A 161 -15.40 -2.27 -13.34
N ILE A 162 -15.41 -1.00 -13.74
CA ILE A 162 -16.57 -0.40 -14.44
C ILE A 162 -16.79 -1.05 -15.81
N VAL A 163 -15.70 -1.36 -16.53
CA VAL A 163 -15.76 -2.07 -17.83
C VAL A 163 -16.01 -3.58 -17.64
N ARG A 164 -15.77 -4.14 -16.44
CA ARG A 164 -15.92 -5.58 -16.17
C ARG A 164 -17.35 -6.00 -15.84
N ALA A 165 -18.20 -5.07 -15.41
CA ALA A 165 -19.60 -5.38 -15.10
C ALA A 165 -20.42 -5.77 -16.35
N GLY A 166 -19.94 -5.45 -17.55
CA GLY A 166 -20.63 -5.75 -18.82
C GLY A 166 -20.02 -6.89 -19.67
N HIS A 167 -18.94 -7.56 -19.25
CA HIS A 167 -18.26 -8.55 -20.09
C HIS A 167 -18.04 -9.91 -19.40
N PRO A 168 -18.52 -11.03 -19.97
CA PRO A 168 -18.33 -12.37 -19.42
C PRO A 168 -16.84 -12.78 -19.38
N ALA A 169 -16.52 -13.62 -18.39
CA ALA A 169 -15.23 -13.85 -17.73
C ALA A 169 -14.05 -14.44 -18.55
N VAL A 170 -13.97 -14.23 -19.87
CA VAL A 170 -12.96 -14.89 -20.72
C VAL A 170 -11.66 -14.07 -20.88
N SER A 171 -11.68 -12.75 -20.68
CA SER A 171 -10.50 -11.88 -20.98
C SER A 171 -9.45 -11.78 -19.85
N VAL A 172 -9.75 -12.26 -18.63
CA VAL A 172 -8.91 -12.00 -17.44
C VAL A 172 -7.53 -12.68 -17.49
N ARG A 173 -7.35 -13.74 -18.29
CA ARG A 173 -6.06 -14.45 -18.37
C ARG A 173 -5.00 -13.75 -19.23
N ARG A 174 -5.37 -12.87 -20.17
CA ARG A 174 -4.41 -12.28 -21.13
C ARG A 174 -3.82 -10.95 -20.67
N ALA A 175 -4.58 -10.14 -19.93
CA ALA A 175 -4.12 -8.82 -19.46
C ALA A 175 -3.06 -8.89 -18.34
N ASN A 176 -3.12 -9.90 -17.47
CA ASN A 176 -2.22 -9.98 -16.30
C ASN A 176 -0.76 -10.32 -16.66
N LYS A 177 -0.49 -10.74 -17.91
CA LYS A 177 0.87 -10.96 -18.44
C LYS A 177 1.50 -9.68 -19.01
N ILE A 178 0.69 -8.76 -19.54
CA ILE A 178 1.17 -7.56 -20.25
C ILE A 178 1.59 -6.48 -19.25
N CYS A 179 0.80 -6.24 -18.18
CA CYS A 179 1.14 -5.22 -17.19
C CYS A 179 2.41 -5.53 -16.39
N ARG A 180 2.72 -6.82 -16.16
CA ARG A 180 3.92 -7.23 -15.41
C ARG A 180 5.22 -7.03 -16.20
N ALA A 181 5.14 -7.01 -17.54
CA ALA A 181 6.29 -6.77 -18.40
C ALA A 181 6.63 -5.27 -18.51
N SER A 182 5.63 -4.39 -18.47
CA SER A 182 5.86 -2.93 -18.63
C SER A 182 6.48 -2.27 -17.39
N TRP A 183 6.19 -2.77 -16.19
CA TRP A 183 6.69 -2.16 -14.95
C TRP A 183 8.12 -2.59 -14.59
N SER A 184 8.65 -3.64 -15.22
CA SER A 184 9.99 -4.15 -14.90
C SER A 184 11.11 -3.48 -15.71
N THR A 185 10.79 -2.72 -16.77
CA THR A 185 11.78 -2.09 -17.65
C THR A 185 12.09 -0.63 -17.27
N ASP A 186 11.23 -0.01 -16.46
CA ASP A 186 11.35 1.41 -16.08
C ASP A 186 12.16 1.63 -14.79
N GLU A 187 12.41 0.56 -14.02
CA GLU A 187 13.18 0.62 -12.75
C GLU A 187 14.71 0.49 -12.97
N SER A 188 15.16 0.31 -14.23
CA SER A 188 16.58 0.12 -14.58
C SER A 188 17.27 1.32 -15.24
N ASN A 189 16.58 2.40 -15.59
CA ASN A 189 17.19 3.60 -16.21
C ASN A 189 16.97 4.87 -15.39
N GLY A 190 17.51 4.87 -14.17
CA GLY A 190 17.78 6.11 -13.44
C GLY A 190 19.08 6.75 -13.90
N SER A 191 19.03 7.63 -14.92
CA SER A 191 20.07 8.65 -15.13
C SER A 191 19.50 9.87 -15.84
N MET A 192 19.64 11.03 -15.20
CA MET A 192 19.34 12.36 -15.72
C MET A 192 19.93 12.57 -17.13
N GLN A 193 19.14 13.14 -18.05
CA GLN A 193 19.62 14.17 -18.98
C GLN A 193 18.45 14.90 -19.70
N THR A 194 18.39 16.20 -19.46
CA THR A 194 17.72 17.21 -20.30
C THR A 194 18.28 17.19 -21.73
N ARG A 195 17.42 17.16 -22.77
CA ARG A 195 17.52 18.04 -23.97
C ARG A 195 16.55 17.69 -25.12
N THR A 196 15.80 18.73 -25.53
CA THR A 196 15.50 19.21 -26.90
C THR A 196 14.86 18.33 -27.98
N ARG A 197 13.77 18.88 -28.53
CA ARG A 197 13.31 18.80 -29.95
C ARG A 197 14.46 18.57 -30.92
N THR A 198 14.34 17.63 -31.87
CA THR A 198 14.64 17.85 -33.30
C THR A 198 13.98 16.75 -34.16
N SER A 199 13.41 17.20 -35.28
CA SER A 199 12.93 16.47 -36.46
C SER A 199 13.96 15.52 -37.08
N LEU A 200 13.49 14.49 -37.82
CA LEU A 200 13.97 13.97 -39.13
C LEU A 200 13.49 12.51 -39.26
N ARG A 201 12.45 12.19 -40.04
CA ARG A 201 12.42 12.01 -41.51
C ARG A 201 13.45 10.98 -42.03
N SER A 202 12.89 9.88 -42.57
CA SER A 202 13.29 9.08 -43.75
C SER A 202 14.46 8.08 -43.70
N ARG A 203 14.11 6.84 -44.13
CA ARG A 203 14.85 5.72 -44.79
C ARG A 203 14.45 4.43 -44.07
N LEU A 204 13.89 3.39 -44.68
CA LEU A 204 14.21 2.60 -45.87
C LEU A 204 12.89 2.01 -46.44
N HIS A 205 12.69 1.53 -47.66
CA HIS A 205 13.36 1.50 -48.95
C HIS A 205 12.27 1.07 -49.96
N LEU A 206 12.35 1.61 -51.17
CA LEU A 206 11.55 1.23 -52.34
C LEU A 206 11.85 -0.21 -52.79
N ASN A 207 10.81 -0.88 -53.28
CA ASN A 207 10.73 -1.68 -54.51
C ASN A 207 9.44 -2.52 -54.43
N ASN A 208 8.64 -2.78 -55.47
CA ASN A 208 8.48 -2.32 -56.84
C ASN A 208 7.30 -3.17 -57.34
N ASP A 209 6.24 -2.61 -57.92
CA ASP A 209 5.17 -3.25 -58.74
C ASP A 209 4.17 -2.12 -59.09
N GLY A 210 3.77 -1.77 -60.29
CA GLY A 210 3.86 -2.37 -61.61
C GLY A 210 2.64 -1.89 -62.41
N LYS A 211 2.87 -1.04 -63.42
CA LYS A 211 2.04 -0.72 -64.61
C LYS A 211 0.72 0.07 -64.47
N PRO A 212 0.20 0.60 -65.61
CA PRO A 212 0.83 0.84 -66.93
C PRO A 212 1.10 2.31 -67.23
#